data_AF-B0TU85-F1
#
_entry.id   AF-B0TU85-F1
#
_cell.length_a   1.000
_cell.length_b   1.000
_cell.length_c   1.000
_cell.angle_alpha   90.00
_cell.angle_beta   90.00
_cell.angle_gamma   90.00
#
_symmetry.space_group_name_H-M   'P 1'
#
loop_
_entity.id
_entity.type
_entity.pdbx_description
1 polymer ?
#
loop_
_entity_poly.entity_id
_entity_poly.type
_entity_poly.pdbx_seq_one_letter_code
_entity_poly.pdbx_strand_id
1 'polypeptide(L)'
;MSKVVFARKNKYQPNVSQFLALCGRNYMHIQRWLTLEPCEGEQWRVKGEFGQLDVCLLENTRYTQLVQISRCVGSHDWLTTPKVSVRIYHDAKLAEVLTSQQIYQLRPVYDYPNMHMHHRDEKYQVNAFLEELLKIDNLTKFVS
;
A
#
# COMPACT_ATOMS: atom_id res chain seq x y z
N MET A 1 -53.06 5.54 16.89
CA MET A 1 -52.19 6.05 15.81
C MET A 1 -50.73 5.80 16.21
N SER A 2 -50.08 4.85 15.55
CA SER A 2 -48.75 4.32 15.89
C SER A 2 -47.65 5.28 15.39
N LYS A 3 -46.76 5.73 16.29
CA LYS A 3 -45.57 6.51 15.91
C LYS A 3 -44.52 5.59 15.29
N VAL A 4 -44.22 5.80 14.01
CA VAL A 4 -43.07 5.17 13.34
C VAL A 4 -41.79 5.86 13.84
N VAL A 5 -40.96 5.12 14.56
CA VAL A 5 -39.63 5.57 14.99
C VAL A 5 -38.64 5.22 13.88
N PHE A 6 -38.16 6.22 13.13
CA PHE A 6 -37.05 6.04 12.21
C PHE A 6 -35.76 5.83 13.03
N ALA A 7 -35.17 4.64 12.92
CA ALA A 7 -33.88 4.34 13.51
C ALA A 7 -32.82 5.29 12.93
N ARG A 8 -32.17 6.09 13.79
CA ARG A 8 -31.02 6.91 13.39
C ARG A 8 -29.91 5.98 12.92
N LYS A 9 -29.57 6.06 11.62
CA LYS A 9 -28.42 5.36 11.04
C LYS A 9 -27.18 5.71 11.86
N ASN A 10 -26.52 4.70 12.43
CA ASN A 10 -25.33 4.91 13.26
C ASN A 10 -24.29 5.72 12.48
N LYS A 11 -23.81 6.81 13.07
CA LYS A 11 -22.80 7.67 12.45
C LYS A 11 -21.51 6.86 12.38
N TYR A 12 -21.10 6.47 11.17
CA TYR A 12 -19.95 5.61 10.95
C TYR A 12 -18.68 6.24 11.57
N GLN A 13 -18.10 5.53 12.55
CA GLN A 13 -16.85 5.91 13.19
C GLN A 13 -15.71 5.13 12.56
N PRO A 14 -14.71 5.82 11.99
CA PRO A 14 -13.56 5.14 11.41
C PRO A 14 -12.68 4.48 12.47
N ASN A 15 -12.31 3.23 12.22
CA ASN A 15 -11.28 2.57 13.00
C ASN A 15 -9.89 2.92 12.43
N VAL A 16 -9.44 4.14 12.75
CA VAL A 16 -8.11 4.65 12.39
C VAL A 16 -7.02 3.70 12.87
N SER A 17 -7.12 3.20 14.09
CA SER A 17 -6.15 2.29 14.68
C SER A 17 -5.99 1.00 13.86
N GLN A 18 -7.10 0.43 13.37
CA GLN A 18 -7.06 -0.76 12.51
C GLN A 18 -6.38 -0.48 11.17
N PHE A 19 -6.65 0.67 10.56
CA PHE A 19 -6.00 1.06 9.30
C PHE A 19 -4.49 1.28 9.50
N LEU A 20 -4.09 1.99 10.55
CA LEU A 20 -2.67 2.20 10.86
C LEU A 20 -1.95 0.87 11.17
N ALA A 21 -2.61 -0.05 11.87
CA ALA A 21 -2.07 -1.39 12.11
C ALA A 21 -1.86 -2.18 10.81
N LEU A 22 -2.78 -2.08 9.85
CA LEU A 22 -2.62 -2.65 8.51
C LEU A 22 -1.42 -2.04 7.77
N CYS A 23 -1.31 -0.72 7.75
CA CYS A 23 -0.16 -0.02 7.15
C CYS A 23 1.17 -0.40 7.82
N GLY A 24 1.19 -0.63 9.13
CA GLY A 24 2.35 -1.13 9.86
C GLY A 24 2.75 -2.55 9.45
N ARG A 25 1.79 -3.45 9.24
CA ARG A 25 2.09 -4.81 8.71
C ARG A 25 2.67 -4.73 7.30
N ASN A 26 2.08 -3.91 6.43
CA ASN A 26 2.60 -3.69 5.07
C ASN A 26 4.05 -3.21 5.09
N TYR A 27 4.37 -2.25 5.97
CA TYR A 27 5.74 -1.79 6.18
C TYR A 27 6.69 -2.93 6.58
N MET A 28 6.28 -3.75 7.55
CA MET A 28 7.08 -4.89 8.02
C MET A 28 7.33 -5.96 6.95
N HIS A 29 6.41 -6.14 6.00
CA HIS A 29 6.62 -7.02 4.86
C HIS A 29 7.58 -6.39 3.84
N ILE A 30 7.36 -5.13 3.49
CA ILE A 30 8.16 -4.41 2.49
C ILE A 30 9.62 -4.28 2.91
N GLN A 31 9.88 -3.94 4.18
CA GLN A 31 11.23 -3.72 4.70
C GLN A 31 12.16 -4.94 4.50
N ARG A 32 11.61 -6.15 4.36
CA ARG A 32 12.40 -7.38 4.20
C ARG A 32 13.16 -7.46 2.88
N TRP A 33 12.75 -6.70 1.88
CA TRP A 33 13.29 -6.78 0.53
C TRP A 33 13.67 -5.42 -0.07
N LEU A 34 13.62 -4.35 0.72
CA LEU A 34 14.16 -3.06 0.29
C LEU A 34 15.69 -3.13 0.16
N THR A 35 16.22 -2.51 -0.89
CA THR A 35 17.66 -2.39 -1.13
C THR A 35 18.31 -1.47 -0.09
N LEU A 36 19.54 -1.81 0.34
CA LEU A 36 20.33 -1.00 1.28
C LEU A 36 20.94 0.26 0.63
N GLU A 37 21.16 0.21 -0.68
CA GLU A 37 21.69 1.30 -1.51
C GLU A 37 20.66 1.75 -2.56
N PRO A 38 19.50 2.30 -2.14
CA PRO A 38 18.39 2.62 -3.04
C PRO A 38 18.75 3.73 -4.03
N CYS A 39 18.61 3.45 -5.33
CA CYS A 39 18.71 4.44 -6.39
C CYS A 39 17.37 4.66 -7.10
N GLU A 40 16.99 5.92 -7.37
CA GLU A 40 15.75 6.19 -8.11
C GLU A 40 15.78 5.57 -9.51
N GLY A 41 14.67 4.92 -9.90
CA GLY A 41 14.56 4.15 -11.14
C GLY A 41 15.08 2.71 -11.03
N GLU A 42 15.69 2.32 -9.91
CA GLU A 42 16.15 0.94 -9.69
C GLU A 42 14.97 -0.05 -9.67
N GLN A 43 15.20 -1.20 -10.31
CA GLN A 43 14.22 -2.28 -10.40
C GLN A 43 14.80 -3.58 -9.86
N TRP A 44 14.02 -4.28 -9.07
CA TRP A 44 14.39 -5.58 -8.54
C TRP A 44 13.20 -6.51 -8.47
N ARG A 45 13.50 -7.80 -8.28
CA ARG A 45 12.50 -8.85 -8.17
C ARG A 45 12.54 -9.46 -6.79
N VAL A 46 11.37 -9.54 -6.16
CA VAL A 46 11.21 -10.22 -4.88
C VAL A 46 10.58 -11.58 -5.18
N LYS A 47 11.36 -12.65 -5.01
CA LYS A 47 10.86 -14.02 -5.14
C LYS A 47 10.46 -14.55 -3.77
N GLY A 48 9.34 -15.25 -3.72
CA GLY A 48 8.90 -15.99 -2.56
C GLY A 48 8.27 -17.31 -2.95
N GLU A 49 7.93 -18.12 -1.94
CA GLU A 49 7.29 -19.43 -2.11
C GLU A 49 6.07 -19.38 -3.03
N PHE A 50 5.25 -18.34 -2.94
CA PHE A 50 3.98 -18.25 -3.66
C PHE A 50 4.06 -17.41 -4.94
N GLY A 51 5.21 -16.85 -5.32
CA GLY A 51 5.35 -16.12 -6.57
C GLY A 51 6.47 -15.08 -6.58
N GLN A 52 6.40 -14.16 -7.55
CA GLN A 52 7.37 -13.09 -7.72
C GLN A 52 6.65 -11.73 -7.80
N LEU A 53 7.25 -10.72 -7.16
CA LEU A 53 6.90 -9.32 -7.36
C LEU A 53 8.01 -8.63 -8.15
N ASP A 54 7.61 -7.78 -9.09
CA ASP A 54 8.48 -6.83 -9.74
C ASP A 54 8.30 -5.48 -9.05
N VAL A 55 9.41 -4.89 -8.60
CA VAL A 55 9.42 -3.64 -7.84
C VAL A 55 10.29 -2.61 -8.56
N CYS A 56 9.81 -1.38 -8.60
CA CYS A 56 10.53 -0.22 -9.13
C CYS A 56 10.52 0.89 -8.09
N LEU A 57 11.69 1.41 -7.71
CA LEU A 57 11.82 2.57 -6.84
C LEU A 57 11.61 3.84 -7.67
N LEU A 58 10.57 4.60 -7.36
CA LEU A 58 10.20 5.82 -8.08
C LEU A 58 10.78 7.07 -7.43
N GLU A 59 10.82 7.12 -6.10
CA GLU A 59 11.36 8.25 -5.33
C GLU A 59 12.07 7.74 -4.08
N ASN A 60 13.19 8.38 -3.73
CA ASN A 60 13.95 8.06 -2.53
C ASN A 60 14.33 9.34 -1.78
N THR A 61 13.75 9.53 -0.60
CA THR A 61 14.02 10.68 0.28
C THR A 61 14.54 10.19 1.63
N ARG A 62 14.99 11.12 2.49
CA ARG A 62 15.52 10.79 3.82
C ARG A 62 14.56 9.97 4.69
N TYR A 63 13.25 10.22 4.59
CA TYR A 63 12.25 9.60 5.47
C TYR A 63 11.20 8.78 4.74
N THR A 64 11.10 8.93 3.43
CA THR A 64 10.09 8.23 2.63
C THR A 64 10.64 7.67 1.34
N GLN A 65 10.03 6.58 0.89
CA GLN A 65 10.24 6.00 -0.43
C GLN A 65 8.89 5.85 -1.14
N LEU A 66 8.90 5.99 -2.46
CA LEU A 66 7.76 5.64 -3.32
C LEU A 66 8.19 4.48 -4.21
N VAL A 67 7.48 3.36 -4.12
CA VAL A 67 7.74 2.19 -4.96
C VAL A 67 6.50 1.82 -5.77
N GLN A 68 6.72 1.32 -6.98
CA GLN A 68 5.69 0.65 -7.76
C GLN A 68 5.89 -0.85 -7.64
N ILE A 69 4.82 -1.58 -7.31
CA ILE A 69 4.82 -3.03 -7.16
C ILE A 69 3.85 -3.63 -8.17
N SER A 70 4.27 -4.69 -8.84
CA SER A 70 3.42 -5.50 -9.71
C SER A 70 3.73 -6.97 -9.56
N ARG A 71 2.77 -7.82 -9.92
CA ARG A 71 2.94 -9.27 -9.97
C ARG A 71 2.64 -9.74 -11.37
N CYS A 72 3.60 -10.37 -12.02
CA CYS A 72 3.41 -10.90 -13.37
C CYS A 72 2.33 -12.00 -13.35
N VAL A 73 1.28 -11.84 -14.16
CA VAL A 73 0.13 -12.76 -14.23
C VAL A 73 0.14 -13.49 -15.57
N GLY A 74 1.24 -14.17 -15.87
CA GLY A 74 1.43 -14.87 -17.15
C GLY A 74 1.60 -13.93 -18.37
N SER A 75 2.22 -14.45 -19.42
CA SER A 75 2.44 -13.73 -20.68
C SER A 75 1.21 -13.83 -21.57
N HIS A 76 0.21 -12.99 -21.32
CA HIS A 76 -0.85 -12.74 -22.29
C HIS A 76 -0.70 -11.29 -22.76
N ASP A 77 -0.35 -11.11 -24.04
CA ASP A 77 -0.05 -9.79 -24.64
C ASP A 77 -1.20 -8.77 -24.56
N TRP A 78 -2.41 -9.23 -24.22
CA TRP A 78 -3.60 -8.39 -24.07
C TRP A 78 -3.90 -7.96 -22.63
N LEU A 79 -3.17 -8.46 -21.62
CA LEU A 79 -3.43 -8.16 -20.21
C LEU A 79 -2.39 -7.18 -19.66
N THR A 80 -2.83 -5.97 -19.29
CA THR A 80 -1.96 -5.03 -18.57
C THR A 80 -1.74 -5.54 -17.15
N THR A 81 -0.48 -5.71 -16.76
CA THR A 81 -0.14 -6.13 -15.40
C THR A 81 -0.59 -5.06 -14.40
N PRO A 82 -1.42 -5.41 -13.40
CA PRO A 82 -1.84 -4.45 -12.40
C PRO A 82 -0.63 -3.96 -11.60
N LYS A 83 -0.53 -2.64 -11.42
CA LYS A 83 0.53 -1.98 -10.67
C LYS A 83 -0.06 -1.19 -9.52
N VAL A 84 0.55 -1.27 -8.35
CA VAL A 84 0.19 -0.46 -7.17
C VAL A 84 1.35 0.45 -6.81
N SER A 85 1.05 1.72 -6.52
CA SER A 85 2.06 2.69 -6.06
C SER A 85 1.97 2.77 -4.54
N VAL A 86 3.07 2.50 -3.86
CA VAL A 86 3.13 2.36 -2.40
C VAL A 86 4.10 3.37 -1.83
N ARG A 87 3.60 4.24 -0.94
CA ARG A 87 4.45 5.13 -0.14
C ARG A 87 4.87 4.39 1.13
N ILE A 88 6.15 4.46 1.44
CA ILE A 88 6.78 3.90 2.63
C ILE A 88 7.28 5.07 3.46
N TYR A 89 6.85 5.15 4.72
CA TYR A 89 7.29 6.11 5.73
C TYR A 89 8.17 5.39 6.74
N HIS A 90 9.46 5.68 6.77
CA HIS A 90 10.42 5.00 7.65
C HIS A 90 10.37 5.50 9.10
N ASP A 91 10.05 6.78 9.29
CA ASP A 91 9.88 7.42 10.59
C ASP A 91 8.64 6.90 11.33
N ALA A 92 7.49 6.84 10.66
CA ALA A 92 6.25 6.32 11.19
C ALA A 92 6.16 4.78 11.12
N LYS A 93 7.05 4.12 10.36
CA LYS A 93 7.04 2.68 10.06
C LYS A 93 5.71 2.23 9.45
N LEU A 94 5.23 2.97 8.46
CA LEU A 94 3.95 2.73 7.77
C LEU A 94 4.18 2.61 6.27
N ALA A 95 3.42 1.74 5.62
CA ALA A 95 3.35 1.69 4.17
C ALA A 95 1.89 1.68 3.71
N GLU A 96 1.57 2.49 2.70
CA GLU A 96 0.23 2.57 2.15
C GLU A 96 0.19 2.71 0.63
N VAL A 97 -0.86 2.17 0.02
CA VAL A 97 -1.14 2.37 -1.42
C VAL A 97 -1.66 3.78 -1.64
N LEU A 98 -1.03 4.54 -2.54
CA LEU A 98 -1.49 5.86 -2.96
C LEU A 98 -2.65 5.76 -3.94
N THR A 99 -3.63 6.66 -3.82
CA THR A 99 -4.67 6.84 -4.85
C THR A 99 -4.14 7.66 -6.03
N SER A 100 -4.79 7.60 -7.19
CA SER A 100 -4.36 8.33 -8.39
C SER A 100 -4.13 9.83 -8.15
N GLN A 101 -4.95 10.48 -7.31
CA GLN A 101 -4.80 11.89 -6.96
C GLN A 101 -3.53 12.16 -6.12
N GLN A 102 -3.14 11.22 -5.26
CA GLN A 102 -1.95 11.31 -4.40
C GLN A 102 -0.66 11.04 -5.17
N ILE A 103 -0.72 10.38 -6.33
CA ILE A 103 0.42 10.21 -7.24
C ILE A 103 0.79 11.54 -7.90
N TYR A 104 -0.20 12.33 -8.32
CA TYR A 104 0.04 13.62 -8.99
C TYR A 104 0.30 14.79 -8.03
N GLN A 105 -0.21 14.72 -6.80
CA GLN A 105 -0.01 15.75 -5.77
C GLN A 105 0.84 15.22 -4.62
N LEU A 106 2.12 14.98 -4.92
CA LEU A 106 3.15 14.65 -3.93
C LEU A 106 3.33 15.83 -2.97
N ARG A 107 2.44 15.98 -1.99
CA ARG A 107 2.53 17.05 -1.00
C ARG A 107 3.51 16.64 0.10
N PRO A 108 4.42 17.54 0.53
CA PRO A 108 5.40 17.25 1.58
C PRO A 108 4.76 17.11 2.98
N VAL A 109 3.50 17.51 3.15
CA VAL A 109 2.76 17.40 4.40
C VAL A 109 1.46 16.64 4.13
N TYR A 110 1.39 15.41 4.64
CA TYR A 110 0.15 14.66 4.72
C TYR A 110 -0.41 14.86 6.12
N ASP A 111 -1.45 15.70 6.23
CA ASP A 111 -2.25 15.81 7.45
C ASP A 111 -3.01 14.50 7.63
N TYR A 112 -2.38 13.52 8.29
CA TYR A 112 -3.12 12.39 8.82
C TYR A 112 -3.75 12.80 10.15
N PRO A 113 -5.08 12.61 10.34
CA PRO A 113 -6.01 11.97 9.42
C PRO A 113 -6.55 12.93 8.33
N ASN A 114 -6.54 12.47 7.08
CA ASN A 114 -7.06 13.22 5.93
C ASN A 114 -8.58 13.45 6.11
N MET A 115 -9.03 14.71 6.17
CA MET A 115 -10.42 15.07 6.55
C MET A 115 -11.50 14.48 5.62
N HIS A 116 -11.14 14.08 4.40
CA HIS A 116 -12.04 13.62 3.34
C HIS A 116 -11.94 12.11 3.09
N MET A 117 -11.99 11.32 4.15
CA MET A 117 -12.09 9.87 4.11
C MET A 117 -13.48 9.37 3.63
N HIS A 118 -13.97 9.88 2.48
CA HIS A 118 -15.31 9.63 1.95
C HIS A 118 -15.48 8.24 1.31
N HIS A 119 -14.40 7.58 0.87
CA HIS A 119 -14.38 6.20 0.35
C HIS A 119 -13.45 5.31 1.20
N ARG A 120 -13.77 5.20 2.49
CA ARG A 120 -12.91 4.56 3.51
C ARG A 120 -12.72 3.05 3.33
N ASP A 121 -13.78 2.37 2.91
CA ASP A 121 -13.71 0.92 2.67
C ASP A 121 -12.77 0.62 1.50
N GLU A 122 -12.78 1.43 0.44
CA GLU A 122 -11.87 1.27 -0.69
C GLU A 122 -10.40 1.43 -0.27
N LYS A 123 -10.07 2.48 0.49
CA LYS A 123 -8.68 2.68 0.95
C LYS A 123 -8.20 1.53 1.84
N TYR A 124 -9.06 1.05 2.75
CA TYR A 124 -8.74 -0.11 3.58
C TYR A 124 -8.58 -1.38 2.73
N GLN A 125 -9.54 -1.67 1.85
CA GLN A 125 -9.53 -2.85 0.99
C GLN A 125 -8.32 -2.88 0.06
N VAL A 126 -7.94 -1.75 -0.53
CA VAL A 126 -6.74 -1.64 -1.38
C VAL A 126 -5.47 -1.89 -0.58
N ASN A 127 -5.38 -1.40 0.67
CA ASN A 127 -4.23 -1.67 1.53
C ASN A 127 -4.21 -3.10 2.08
N ALA A 128 -5.38 -3.72 2.27
CA ALA A 128 -5.50 -5.13 2.63
C ALA A 128 -5.10 -6.02 1.45
N PHE A 129 -5.48 -5.64 0.23
CA PHE A 129 -5.01 -6.30 -0.98
C PHE A 129 -3.48 -6.21 -1.12
N LEU A 130 -2.89 -5.05 -0.81
CA LEU A 130 -1.43 -4.92 -0.75
C LEU A 130 -0.84 -5.91 0.27
N GLU A 131 -1.42 -6.05 1.46
CA GLU A 131 -0.94 -7.00 2.47
C GLU A 131 -0.88 -8.43 1.91
N GLU A 132 -1.95 -8.86 1.24
CA GLU A 132 -2.01 -10.19 0.60
C GLU A 132 -1.02 -10.32 -0.56
N LEU A 133 -0.81 -9.25 -1.33
CA LEU A 133 0.21 -9.22 -2.39
C LEU A 133 1.63 -9.37 -1.83
N LEU A 134 1.90 -8.82 -0.64
CA LEU A 134 3.20 -8.84 0.01
C LEU A 134 3.52 -10.17 0.71
N LYS A 135 2.50 -10.99 1.01
CA LYS A 135 2.64 -12.35 1.57
C LYS A 135 3.08 -13.39 0.53
N ILE A 136 4.02 -13.01 -0.34
CA ILE A 136 4.62 -13.94 -1.32
C ILE A 136 5.58 -14.94 -0.68
N ASP A 137 6.03 -14.72 0.55
CA ASP A 137 7.01 -15.56 1.22
C ASP A 137 6.82 -15.62 2.74
N ASN A 138 7.11 -16.77 3.35
CA ASN A 138 7.36 -16.88 4.79
C ASN A 138 8.86 -16.68 5.12
N LEU A 139 9.76 -16.69 4.13
CA LEU A 139 11.23 -16.60 4.30
C LEU A 139 11.91 -15.85 3.13
N THR A 140 11.83 -14.52 3.11
CA THR A 140 12.36 -13.66 2.03
C THR A 140 13.84 -13.95 1.68
N LYS A 141 14.12 -14.33 0.43
CA LYS A 141 15.48 -14.41 -0.14
C LYS A 141 15.66 -13.37 -1.25
N PHE A 142 16.68 -12.52 -1.10
CA PHE A 142 17.11 -11.60 -2.16
C PHE A 142 17.60 -12.38 -3.38
N VAL A 143 17.14 -12.03 -4.57
CA VAL A 143 17.69 -12.52 -5.83
C VAL A 143 18.02 -11.29 -6.69
N SER A 144 19.32 -11.05 -6.83
CA SER A 144 19.93 -10.07 -7.74
C SER A 144 19.55 -10.33 -9.20
#